data_AF-A0A2D8UR30-F1
#
_entry.id   AF-A0A2D8UR30-F1
#
_cell.length_a   1.000
_cell.length_b   1.000
_cell.length_c   1.000
_cell.angle_alpha   90.00
_cell.angle_beta   90.00
_cell.angle_gamma   90.00
#
_symmetry.space_group_name_H-M   'P 1'
#
loop_
_entity.id
_entity.type
_entity.pdbx_description
1 polymer ?
#
loop_
_entity_poly.entity_id
_entity_poly.type
_entity_poly.pdbx_seq_one_letter_code
_entity_poly.pdbx_strand_id
1 'polypeptide(L)'
;MDNFNEVKLITGEFKPNEAEEILFSIIEDKISFNTRQIFSYEERGLDGAERYKNRIVELQESKKKVADMINSCKAKNKILSIESSIVIKEKPELSTS
;
A
#
# COMPACT_ATOMS: atom_id res chain seq x y z
N MET A 1 7.76 27.32 -3.75
CA MET A 1 7.48 26.31 -4.80
C MET A 1 7.53 24.97 -4.09
N ASP A 2 6.41 24.26 -4.04
CA ASP A 2 6.41 22.91 -3.46
C ASP A 2 7.29 22.02 -4.34
N ASN A 3 8.36 21.46 -3.76
CA ASN A 3 9.15 20.45 -4.45
C ASN A 3 8.29 19.20 -4.61
N PHE A 4 7.89 18.93 -5.85
CA PHE A 4 7.09 17.78 -6.23
C PHE A 4 7.99 16.79 -6.96
N ASN A 5 8.13 15.59 -6.40
CA ASN A 5 8.83 14.50 -7.06
C ASN A 5 7.89 13.30 -7.22
N GLU A 6 7.73 12.84 -8.45
CA GLU A 6 7.00 11.63 -8.78
C GLU A 6 7.99 10.52 -9.18
N VAL A 7 7.86 9.36 -8.55
CA VAL A 7 8.68 8.18 -8.84
C VAL A 7 7.77 7.03 -9.23
N LYS A 8 7.96 6.49 -10.44
CA LYS A 8 7.25 5.29 -10.90
C LYS A 8 7.84 4.05 -10.22
N LEU A 9 6.98 3.24 -9.60
CA LEU A 9 7.38 1.99 -8.94
C LEU A 9 7.05 0.77 -9.78
N ILE A 10 5.88 0.76 -10.41
CA ILE A 10 5.40 -0.34 -11.23
C ILE A 10 4.88 0.28 -12.53
N THR A 11 5.34 -0.25 -13.66
CA THR A 11 4.84 0.13 -14.98
C THR A 11 5.01 -1.07 -15.89
N GLY A 12 3.92 -1.58 -16.44
CA GLY A 12 3.98 -2.68 -17.38
C GLY A 12 2.66 -3.43 -17.53
N GLU A 13 2.71 -4.43 -18.40
CA GLU A 13 1.63 -5.38 -18.61
C GLU A 13 1.97 -6.71 -17.96
N PHE A 14 1.02 -7.26 -17.22
CA PHE A 14 1.23 -8.45 -16.39
C PHE A 14 0.12 -9.47 -16.64
N LYS A 15 0.47 -10.75 -16.65
CA LYS A 15 -0.54 -11.80 -16.54
C LYS A 15 -1.16 -11.72 -15.15
N PRO A 16 -2.41 -12.20 -14.98
CA PRO A 16 -3.07 -12.15 -13.68
C PRO A 16 -2.28 -12.77 -12.52
N ASN A 17 -1.53 -13.85 -12.74
CA ASN A 17 -0.70 -14.45 -11.70
C ASN A 17 0.51 -13.59 -11.34
N GLU A 18 1.15 -12.96 -12.32
CA GLU A 18 2.29 -12.05 -12.11
C GLU A 18 1.83 -10.77 -11.37
N ALA A 19 0.68 -10.23 -11.79
CA ALA A 19 0.04 -9.10 -11.12
C ALA A 19 -0.30 -9.42 -9.66
N GLU A 20 -0.79 -10.64 -9.39
CA GLU A 20 -1.13 -11.08 -8.05
C GLU A 20 0.10 -11.12 -7.15
N GLU A 21 1.19 -11.74 -7.61
CA GLU A 21 2.44 -11.87 -6.86
C GLU A 21 3.02 -10.49 -6.51
N ILE A 22 3.15 -9.59 -7.49
CA ILE A 22 3.73 -8.26 -7.30
C ILE A 22 2.87 -7.41 -6.36
N LEU A 23 1.56 -7.33 -6.62
CA LEU A 23 0.67 -6.48 -5.83
C LEU A 23 0.46 -7.01 -4.42
N PHE A 24 0.35 -8.33 -4.24
CA PHE A 24 0.18 -8.91 -2.91
C PHE A 24 1.44 -8.79 -2.08
N SER A 25 2.64 -8.97 -2.67
CA SER A 25 3.91 -8.73 -1.98
C SER A 25 3.96 -7.32 -1.37
N ILE A 26 3.60 -6.29 -2.15
CA ILE A 26 3.64 -4.89 -1.67
C ILE A 26 2.62 -4.65 -0.56
N ILE A 27 1.41 -5.21 -0.67
CA ILE A 27 0.37 -5.04 0.34
C ILE A 27 0.77 -5.76 1.64
N GLU A 28 1.31 -6.98 1.53
CA GLU A 28 1.75 -7.79 2.66
C GLU A 28 2.95 -7.18 3.38
N ASP A 29 3.90 -6.59 2.64
CA ASP A 29 5.02 -5.84 3.21
C ASP A 29 4.53 -4.64 4.02
N LYS A 30 3.53 -3.90 3.50
CA LYS A 30 2.91 -2.79 4.23
C LYS A 30 2.17 -3.27 5.48
N ILE A 31 1.42 -4.36 5.40
CA ILE A 31 0.74 -4.94 6.58
C ILE A 31 1.78 -5.30 7.63
N SER A 32 2.83 -6.02 7.23
CA SER A 32 3.92 -6.45 8.12
C SER A 32 4.63 -5.27 8.78
N PHE A 33 4.87 -4.18 8.04
CA PHE A 33 5.39 -2.93 8.62
C PHE A 33 4.47 -2.38 9.70
N ASN A 34 3.18 -2.24 9.42
CA ASN A 34 2.22 -1.70 10.40
C ASN A 34 2.10 -2.61 11.63
N THR A 35 2.11 -3.93 11.47
CA THR A 35 2.11 -4.89 12.59
C THR A 35 3.33 -4.72 13.48
N ARG A 36 4.54 -4.56 12.91
CA ARG A 36 5.75 -4.29 13.70
C ARG A 36 5.68 -2.96 14.45
N GLN A 37 5.05 -1.95 13.86
CA GLN A 37 4.86 -0.66 14.52
C GLN A 37 3.88 -0.76 15.70
N ILE A 38 2.77 -1.48 15.54
CA ILE A 38 1.83 -1.76 16.64
C ILE A 38 2.57 -2.41 17.81
N PHE A 39 3.31 -3.49 17.53
CA PHE A 39 4.09 -4.19 18.56
C PHE A 39 5.06 -3.24 19.27
N SER A 40 5.80 -2.41 18.52
CA SER A 40 6.72 -1.44 19.10
C SER A 40 6.05 -0.37 19.98
N TYR A 41 4.80 0.00 19.71
CA TYR A 41 4.04 0.94 20.54
C TYR A 41 3.52 0.26 21.80
N GLU A 42 2.98 -0.95 21.65
CA GLU A 42 2.44 -1.76 22.76
C GLU A 42 3.55 -2.15 23.76
N GLU A 43 4.73 -2.55 23.29
CA GLU A 43 5.88 -2.83 24.17
C GLU A 43 6.35 -1.62 24.98
N ARG A 44 6.20 -0.41 24.43
CA ARG A 44 6.61 0.83 25.09
C ARG A 44 5.49 1.48 25.91
N GLY A 45 4.29 0.89 25.92
CA GLY A 45 3.11 1.49 26.55
C GLY A 45 2.74 2.86 25.97
N LEU A 46 3.03 3.09 24.68
CA LEU A 46 2.78 4.36 24.02
C LEU A 46 1.40 4.36 23.35
N ASP A 47 0.71 5.49 23.48
CA ASP A 47 -0.50 5.76 22.70
C ASP A 47 -0.18 6.03 21.22
N GLY A 48 -1.13 5.72 20.35
CA GLY A 48 -1.01 5.99 18.90
C GLY A 48 -0.85 4.76 18.01
N ALA A 49 -0.88 3.55 18.58
CA ALA A 49 -0.92 2.30 17.80
C ALA A 49 -2.15 2.22 16.87
N GLU A 50 -3.24 2.91 17.22
CA GLU A 50 -4.52 2.86 16.50
C GLU A 50 -4.41 3.26 15.03
N ARG A 51 -3.55 4.22 14.68
CA ARG A 51 -3.33 4.62 13.28
C ARG A 51 -2.82 3.47 12.42
N TYR A 52 -1.98 2.60 13.00
CA TYR A 52 -1.44 1.44 12.31
C TYR A 52 -2.47 0.31 12.22
N LYS A 53 -3.34 0.16 13.25
CA LYS A 53 -4.47 -0.78 13.23
C LYS A 53 -5.46 -0.43 12.13
N ASN A 54 -5.87 0.84 12.05
CA ASN A 54 -6.72 1.35 10.97
C ASN A 54 -6.08 1.12 9.59
N ARG A 55 -4.77 1.37 9.48
CA ARG A 55 -4.07 1.17 8.21
C ARG A 55 -4.04 -0.29 7.77
N ILE A 56 -3.95 -1.26 8.69
CA ILE A 56 -4.04 -2.68 8.36
C ILE A 56 -5.42 -3.02 7.78
N VAL A 57 -6.51 -2.50 8.36
CA VAL A 57 -7.87 -2.72 7.85
C VAL A 57 -8.01 -2.20 6.41
N GLU A 58 -7.55 -0.97 6.14
CA GLU A 58 -7.58 -0.39 4.79
C GLU A 58 -6.77 -1.22 3.77
N LEU A 59 -5.62 -1.77 4.20
CA LEU A 59 -4.78 -2.61 3.35
C LEU A 59 -5.43 -3.97 3.07
N GLN A 60 -6.13 -4.56 4.04
CA GLN A 60 -6.91 -5.79 3.85
C GLN A 60 -8.06 -5.58 2.86
N GLU A 61 -8.77 -4.45 2.96
CA GLU A 61 -9.80 -4.09 1.98
C GLU A 61 -9.22 -3.88 0.58
N SER A 62 -8.06 -3.22 0.50
CA SER A 62 -7.33 -3.03 -0.75
C SER A 62 -6.91 -4.36 -1.37
N LYS A 63 -6.42 -5.30 -0.56
CA LYS A 63 -6.07 -6.67 -0.99
C LYS A 63 -7.28 -7.37 -1.62
N LYS A 64 -8.45 -7.28 -0.95
CA LYS A 64 -9.69 -7.87 -1.46
C LYS A 64 -10.10 -7.27 -2.81
N LYS A 65 -10.09 -5.95 -2.94
CA LYS A 65 -10.40 -5.26 -4.21
C LYS A 65 -9.47 -5.68 -5.35
N VAL A 66 -8.17 -5.77 -5.07
CA VAL A 66 -7.18 -6.23 -6.07
C VAL A 66 -7.45 -7.68 -6.46
N ALA A 67 -7.71 -8.57 -5.50
CA ALA A 67 -8.04 -9.97 -5.76
C ALA A 67 -9.27 -10.10 -6.67
N ASP A 68 -10.33 -9.33 -6.41
CA ASP A 68 -11.55 -9.34 -7.22
C ASP A 68 -11.29 -8.87 -8.66
N MET A 69 -10.47 -7.83 -8.84
CA MET A 69 -10.08 -7.32 -10.17
C MET A 69 -9.25 -8.36 -10.95
N ILE A 70 -8.27 -8.98 -10.30
CA ILE A 70 -7.42 -10.01 -10.89
C ILE A 70 -8.26 -11.23 -11.30
N ASN A 71 -9.15 -11.70 -10.42
CA ASN A 71 -10.03 -12.83 -10.70
C ASN A 71 -10.97 -12.53 -11.88
N SER A 72 -11.48 -11.31 -11.99
CA SER A 72 -12.28 -10.89 -13.15
C SER A 72 -11.47 -10.94 -14.45
N CYS A 73 -10.19 -10.55 -14.43
CA CYS A 73 -9.30 -10.64 -15.59
C CYS A 73 -8.95 -12.10 -15.94
N LYS A 74 -8.71 -12.96 -14.93
CA LYS A 74 -8.50 -14.41 -15.12
C LYS A 74 -9.68 -15.04 -15.84
N ALA A 75 -10.91 -14.79 -15.36
CA ALA A 75 -12.13 -15.33 -15.96
C ALA A 75 -12.36 -14.87 -17.42
N LYS A 76 -11.78 -13.73 -17.80
CA LYS A 76 -11.91 -13.14 -19.14
C LYS A 76 -10.69 -13.39 -20.03
N ASN A 77 -9.69 -14.15 -19.57
CA ASN A 77 -8.41 -14.35 -20.25
C ASN A 77 -7.74 -13.02 -20.68
N LYS A 78 -7.77 -12.01 -19.81
CA LYS A 78 -7.16 -10.69 -20.06
C LYS A 78 -5.84 -10.53 -19.30
N ILE A 79 -4.96 -9.70 -19.86
CA ILE A 79 -3.78 -9.16 -19.17
C ILE A 79 -4.15 -7.86 -18.42
N LEU A 80 -3.33 -7.48 -17.45
CA LEU A 80 -3.51 -6.26 -16.66
C LEU A 80 -2.41 -5.27 -17.00
N SER A 81 -2.78 -4.04 -17.33
CA SER A 81 -1.85 -2.91 -17.32
C SER A 81 -1.86 -2.29 -15.93
N ILE A 82 -0.69 -2.21 -15.30
CA ILE A 82 -0.52 -1.71 -13.93
C ILE A 82 0.47 -0.55 -13.94
N GLU A 83 0.03 0.57 -13.38
CA GLU A 83 0.86 1.75 -13.16
C GLU A 83 0.75 2.17 -11.69
N SER A 84 1.90 2.40 -11.07
CA SER A 84 1.99 2.91 -9.71
C SER A 84 3.08 3.96 -9.62
N SER A 85 2.77 5.11 -9.04
CA SER A 85 3.73 6.14 -8.71
C SER A 85 3.60 6.59 -7.25
N ILE A 86 4.74 6.96 -6.67
CA ILE A 86 4.81 7.66 -5.40
C ILE A 86 4.97 9.14 -5.70
N VAL A 87 4.09 9.94 -5.09
CA VAL A 87 4.17 11.40 -5.09
C VAL A 87 4.65 11.86 -3.72
N ILE A 88 5.80 12.52 -3.69
CA ILE A 88 6.38 13.10 -2.48
C ILE A 88 6.12 14.60 -2.49
N LYS A 89 5.54 15.11 -1.40
CA LYS A 89 5.28 16.53 -1.17
C LYS A 89 5.86 16.94 0.17
N GLU A 90 6.77 17.91 0.15
CA GLU A 90 7.24 18.55 1.37
C GLU A 90 6.11 19.42 1.96
N LYS A 91 5.94 19.37 3.28
CA LYS A 91 5.06 20.28 4.01
C LYS A 91 5.84 20.89 5.16
N PRO A 92 5.66 22.20 5.45
CA PRO A 92 6.27 22.80 6.63
C PRO A 92 5.78 22.05 7.87
N GLU A 93 6.70 21.77 8.79
CA GLU A 93 6.36 21.23 10.10
C GLU A 93 5.53 22.30 10.82
N LEU A 94 4.24 22.02 11.03
CA LEU A 94 3.38 22.91 11.82
C LEU A 94 3.88 22.86 13.26
N SER A 95 4.72 23.81 13.65
CA SER A 95 4.98 24.12 15.04
C SER A 95 3.68 24.66 15.64
N THR A 96 2.90 23.78 16.26
CA THR A 96 1.81 24.16 17.18
C THR A 96 2.45 24.94 18.33
N SER A 97 2.28 26.27 18.31
CA SER A 97 2.47 27.16 19.46
C SER A 97 1.36 27.00 20.48
#